data_AF-A0A285UYC3-F1
#
_entry.id   AF-A0A285UYC3-F1
#
_cell.length_a   1.000
_cell.length_b   1.000
_cell.length_c   1.000
_cell.angle_alpha   90.00
_cell.angle_beta   90.00
_cell.angle_gamma   90.00
#
_symmetry.space_group_name_H-M   'P 1'
#
loop_
_entity.id
_entity.type
_entity.pdbx_description
1 polymer ?
#
loop_
_entity_poly.entity_id
_entity_poly.type
_entity_poly.pdbx_seq_one_letter_code
_entity_poly.pdbx_strand_id
1 'polypeptide(L)'
;MRKTSDRFLSNDNNAGKTMSSIPVLGPDLPASYVRKMIEMESRGNGDQLNAMERVGRDIGVSARSIRRLVSGETDPGMKLFTRIHRAYLDKCARMAAALLHQIEIEKARLGSEHFEDIGAEALALHAKIEARKERISG
;
A
#
# COMPACT_ATOMS: atom_id res chain seq x y z
N MET A 1 -30.04 -13.60 -3.40
CA MET A 1 -28.99 -13.25 -4.38
C MET A 1 -29.14 -11.79 -4.80
N ARG A 2 -28.23 -10.92 -4.36
CA ARG A 2 -28.12 -9.53 -4.86
C ARG A 2 -26.71 -9.32 -5.40
N LYS A 3 -26.61 -9.22 -6.73
CA LYS A 3 -25.42 -8.80 -7.46
C LYS A 3 -25.29 -7.29 -7.34
N THR A 4 -24.33 -6.79 -6.57
CA THR A 4 -23.78 -5.42 -6.70
C THR A 4 -22.44 -5.35 -5.95
N SER A 5 -21.36 -5.86 -6.56
CA SER A 5 -19.99 -5.53 -6.12
C SER A 5 -19.06 -5.07 -7.24
N ASP A 6 -19.50 -5.07 -8.50
CA ASP A 6 -18.62 -4.74 -9.63
C ASP A 6 -18.98 -3.38 -10.28
N ARG A 7 -19.04 -2.29 -9.50
CA ARG A 7 -19.31 -0.95 -10.06
C ARG A 7 -18.21 0.08 -9.88
N PHE A 8 -16.99 -0.37 -9.61
CA PHE A 8 -15.79 0.40 -9.85
C PHE A 8 -14.89 -0.47 -10.72
N LEU A 9 -14.32 0.09 -11.79
CA LEU A 9 -13.53 -0.55 -12.86
C LEU A 9 -14.34 -0.90 -14.11
N SER A 10 -14.70 0.12 -14.89
CA SER A 10 -14.70 0.06 -16.36
C SER A 10 -14.95 1.46 -16.90
N ASN A 11 -13.89 2.16 -17.30
CA ASN A 11 -13.98 3.15 -18.36
C ASN A 11 -12.61 3.29 -19.03
N ASP A 12 -12.29 2.32 -19.88
CA ASP A 12 -11.30 2.52 -20.93
C ASP A 12 -11.86 3.54 -21.92
N ASN A 13 -11.17 4.67 -22.09
CA ASN A 13 -11.05 5.49 -23.30
C ASN A 13 -10.61 6.92 -22.91
N ASN A 14 -9.32 7.25 -23.08
CA ASN A 14 -8.94 8.36 -23.96
C ASN A 14 -7.45 8.37 -24.28
N ALA A 15 -7.14 8.39 -25.57
CA ALA A 15 -5.81 8.58 -26.12
C ALA A 15 -5.42 10.07 -26.08
N GLY A 16 -4.19 10.38 -25.64
CA GLY A 16 -3.67 11.73 -25.76
C GLY A 16 -2.36 12.01 -25.02
N LYS A 17 -1.27 11.99 -25.78
CA LYS A 17 0.01 12.70 -25.55
C LYS A 17 1.05 12.01 -24.66
N THR A 18 2.07 11.52 -25.35
CA THR A 18 3.38 11.06 -24.86
C THR A 18 4.02 12.06 -23.88
N MET A 19 4.23 11.66 -22.63
CA MET A 19 5.25 12.24 -21.75
C MET A 19 5.77 11.17 -20.77
N SER A 20 7.01 10.74 -21.00
CA SER A 20 7.89 9.91 -20.15
C SER A 20 7.22 8.89 -19.23
N SER A 21 6.68 7.81 -19.79
CA SER A 21 6.46 6.59 -19.01
C SER A 21 7.82 5.97 -18.68
N ILE A 22 8.08 5.70 -17.40
CA ILE A 22 9.23 4.90 -16.97
C ILE A 22 8.93 3.46 -17.43
N PRO A 23 9.59 2.89 -18.47
CA PRO A 23 9.15 1.65 -19.11
C PRO A 23 9.46 0.39 -18.29
N VAL A 24 10.17 0.53 -17.15
CA VAL A 24 10.71 -0.61 -16.38
C VAL A 24 9.70 -1.16 -15.36
N LEU A 25 8.63 -0.41 -15.07
CA LEU A 25 7.57 -0.79 -14.13
C LEU A 25 6.26 -0.48 -14.85
N GLY A 26 5.33 -1.45 -14.94
CA GLY A 26 4.08 -1.26 -15.68
C GLY A 26 3.37 0.06 -15.28
N PRO A 27 2.73 0.77 -16.23
CA PRO A 27 2.25 2.15 -16.02
C PRO A 27 1.30 2.31 -14.83
N ASP A 28 0.63 1.24 -14.41
CA ASP A 28 -0.34 1.25 -13.30
C ASP A 28 0.28 0.95 -11.91
N LEU A 29 1.58 0.67 -11.80
CA LEU A 29 2.20 0.26 -10.53
C LEU A 29 2.01 1.29 -9.39
N PRO A 30 2.22 2.60 -9.59
CA PRO A 30 2.01 3.59 -8.53
C PRO A 30 0.55 3.63 -8.05
N ALA A 31 -0.39 3.60 -8.98
CA ALA A 31 -1.81 3.58 -8.67
C ALA A 31 -2.20 2.28 -7.94
N SER A 32 -1.62 1.14 -8.32
CA SER A 32 -1.84 -0.14 -7.63
C SER A 32 -1.41 -0.12 -6.16
N TYR A 33 -0.26 0.49 -5.83
CA TYR A 33 0.16 0.66 -4.44
C TYR A 33 -0.81 1.55 -3.67
N VAL A 34 -1.23 2.66 -4.28
CA VAL A 34 -2.18 3.57 -3.64
C VAL A 34 -3.54 2.92 -3.41
N ARG A 35 -4.06 2.14 -4.37
CA ARG A 35 -5.30 1.36 -4.20
C ARG A 35 -5.19 0.39 -3.02
N LYS A 36 -4.08 -0.37 -2.93
CA LYS A 36 -3.83 -1.28 -1.79
C LYS A 36 -3.75 -0.51 -0.46
N MET A 37 -3.09 0.65 -0.44
CA MET A 37 -3.01 1.47 0.77
C MET A 37 -4.39 1.97 1.22
N ILE A 38 -5.27 2.35 0.28
CA ILE A 38 -6.64 2.76 0.59
C ILE A 38 -7.44 1.57 1.12
N GLU A 39 -7.32 0.41 0.51
CA GLU A 39 -7.98 -0.83 0.96
C GLU A 39 -7.58 -1.19 2.39
N MET A 40 -6.28 -1.20 2.69
CA MET A 40 -5.76 -1.48 4.04
C MET A 40 -6.23 -0.46 5.08
N GLU A 41 -6.47 0.79 4.68
CA GLU A 41 -6.93 1.85 5.58
C GLU A 41 -8.45 1.90 5.73
N SER A 42 -9.21 1.38 4.77
CA SER A 42 -10.66 1.52 4.74
C SER A 42 -11.33 0.66 5.81
N ARG A 43 -12.18 1.29 6.63
CA ARG A 43 -12.95 0.60 7.68
C ARG A 43 -14.37 0.22 7.26
N GLY A 44 -14.66 0.24 5.95
CA GLY A 44 -15.96 -0.12 5.39
C GLY A 44 -16.61 0.98 4.56
N ASN A 45 -17.90 0.79 4.26
CA ASN A 45 -18.66 1.68 3.39
C ASN A 45 -18.72 3.11 3.94
N GLY A 46 -18.40 4.09 3.10
CA GLY A 46 -18.37 5.52 3.48
C GLY A 46 -17.02 6.03 3.98
N ASP A 47 -16.06 5.16 4.30
CA ASP A 47 -14.74 5.58 4.81
C ASP A 47 -13.69 5.85 3.70
N GLN A 48 -14.08 5.69 2.44
CA GLN A 48 -13.15 5.80 1.29
C GLN A 48 -12.45 7.17 1.23
N LEU A 49 -13.18 8.27 1.43
CA LEU A 49 -12.59 9.61 1.42
C LEU A 49 -11.59 9.80 2.56
N ASN A 50 -11.96 9.36 3.77
CA ASN A 50 -11.08 9.46 4.93
C ASN A 50 -9.84 8.56 4.79
N ALA A 51 -9.98 7.37 4.20
CA ALA A 51 -8.87 6.49 3.87
C ALA A 51 -7.92 7.16 2.87
N MET A 52 -8.46 7.81 1.83
CA MET A 52 -7.67 8.59 0.88
C MET A 52 -6.95 9.77 1.53
N GLU A 53 -7.57 10.46 2.50
CA GLU A 53 -6.90 11.53 3.27
C GLU A 53 -5.77 10.97 4.16
N ARG A 54 -5.97 9.81 4.79
CA ARG A 54 -4.90 9.12 5.56
C ARG A 54 -3.73 8.72 4.66
N VAL A 55 -4.02 8.09 3.53
CA VAL A 55 -3.01 7.69 2.54
C VAL A 55 -2.32 8.92 1.93
N GLY A 56 -3.07 9.99 1.66
CA GLY A 56 -2.52 11.26 1.18
C GLY A 56 -1.51 11.84 2.17
N ARG A 57 -1.82 11.84 3.47
CA ARG A 57 -0.88 12.28 4.52
C ARG A 57 0.40 11.44 4.56
N ASP A 58 0.29 10.12 4.46
CA ASP A 58 1.46 9.23 4.45
C ASP A 58 2.40 9.49 3.25
N ILE A 59 1.84 9.86 2.09
CA ILE A 59 2.60 10.14 0.86
C ILE A 59 3.04 11.63 0.79
N GLY A 60 2.33 12.52 1.48
CA GLY A 60 2.48 13.97 1.40
C GLY A 60 1.80 14.60 0.17
N VAL A 61 0.55 14.20 -0.12
CA VAL A 61 -0.31 14.76 -1.17
C VAL A 61 -1.77 14.83 -0.71
N SER A 62 -2.61 15.60 -1.39
CA SER A 62 -4.05 15.69 -1.05
C SER A 62 -4.84 14.46 -1.51
N ALA A 63 -5.99 14.17 -0.88
CA ALA A 63 -6.91 13.12 -1.34
C ALA A 63 -7.39 13.33 -2.79
N ARG A 64 -7.50 14.58 -3.25
CA ARG A 64 -7.79 14.88 -4.66
C ARG A 64 -6.68 14.37 -5.58
N SER A 65 -5.41 14.55 -5.19
CA SER A 65 -4.27 14.04 -5.97
C SER A 65 -4.25 12.52 -6.00
N ILE A 66 -4.56 11.88 -4.86
CA ILE A 66 -4.76 10.43 -4.76
C ILE A 66 -5.87 9.96 -5.70
N ARG A 67 -7.02 10.66 -5.74
CA ARG A 67 -8.14 10.32 -6.64
C ARG A 67 -7.71 10.32 -8.09
N ARG A 68 -7.06 11.39 -8.53
CA ARG A 68 -6.61 11.56 -9.92
C ARG A 68 -5.59 10.52 -10.33
N LEU A 69 -4.68 10.17 -9.41
CA LEU A 69 -3.71 9.11 -9.62
C LEU A 69 -4.39 7.75 -9.79
N VAL A 70 -5.32 7.40 -8.90
CA VAL A 70 -6.01 6.11 -8.91
C VAL A 70 -6.95 5.96 -10.12
N SER A 71 -7.55 7.07 -10.59
CA SER A 71 -8.40 7.12 -11.78
C SER A 71 -7.63 7.18 -13.10
N GLY A 72 -6.29 7.28 -13.07
CA GLY A 72 -5.48 7.42 -14.28
C GLY A 72 -5.53 8.81 -14.92
N GLU A 73 -6.11 9.81 -14.25
CA GLU A 73 -6.11 11.20 -14.72
C GLU A 73 -4.73 11.88 -14.62
N THR A 74 -3.83 11.32 -13.81
CA THR A 74 -2.47 11.85 -13.62
C THR A 74 -1.46 10.75 -13.36
N ASP A 75 -0.31 10.83 -14.03
CA ASP A 75 0.84 9.98 -13.74
C ASP A 75 1.80 10.66 -12.74
N PRO A 76 2.37 9.91 -11.79
CA PRO A 76 3.31 10.46 -10.83
C PRO A 76 4.71 10.53 -11.46
N GLY A 77 5.37 11.67 -11.35
CA GLY A 77 6.81 11.75 -11.60
C GLY A 77 7.61 10.91 -10.60
N MET A 78 8.89 10.63 -10.92
CA MET A 78 9.75 9.73 -10.13
C MET A 78 9.78 10.05 -8.63
N LYS A 79 9.89 11.34 -8.25
CA LYS A 79 9.89 11.76 -6.84
C LYS A 79 8.60 11.37 -6.09
N LEU A 80 7.45 11.48 -6.74
CA LEU A 80 6.18 11.09 -6.14
C LEU A 80 6.06 9.56 -6.08
N PHE A 81 6.51 8.86 -7.12
CA PHE A 81 6.57 7.40 -7.11
C PHE A 81 7.42 6.85 -5.96
N THR A 82 8.62 7.40 -5.73
CA THR A 82 9.49 7.02 -4.60
C THR A 82 8.77 7.20 -3.26
N ARG A 83 8.04 8.31 -3.07
CA ARG A 83 7.24 8.55 -1.86
C ARG A 83 6.10 7.55 -1.70
N ILE A 84 5.37 7.25 -2.78
CA ILE A 84 4.30 6.24 -2.80
C ILE A 84 4.85 4.88 -2.38
N HIS A 85 5.96 4.45 -3.00
CA HIS A 85 6.55 3.15 -2.76
C HIS A 85 7.08 3.05 -1.32
N ARG A 86 7.73 4.10 -0.82
CA ARG A 86 8.16 4.17 0.58
C ARG A 86 6.98 4.07 1.55
N ALA A 87 5.94 4.88 1.35
CA ALA A 87 4.74 4.86 2.19
C ALA A 87 4.05 3.48 2.20
N TYR A 88 4.03 2.80 1.05
CA TYR A 88 3.51 1.43 0.96
C TYR A 88 4.34 0.45 1.80
N LEU A 89 5.66 0.48 1.68
CA LEU A 89 6.54 -0.38 2.48
C LEU A 89 6.48 -0.05 3.97
N ASP A 90 6.34 1.23 4.34
CA ASP A 90 6.13 1.67 5.72
C ASP A 90 4.85 1.04 6.30
N LYS A 91 3.76 0.95 5.52
CA LYS A 91 2.54 0.22 5.95
C LYS A 91 2.81 -1.28 6.12
N CYS A 92 3.49 -1.92 5.17
CA CYS A 92 3.83 -3.35 5.28
C CYS A 92 4.70 -3.63 6.52
N ALA A 93 5.66 -2.76 6.83
CA ALA A 93 6.49 -2.87 8.03
C ALA A 93 5.65 -2.78 9.30
N ARG A 94 4.74 -1.79 9.40
CA ARG A 94 3.83 -1.66 10.55
C ARG A 94 2.94 -2.90 10.74
N MET A 95 2.46 -3.51 9.65
CA MET A 95 1.68 -4.74 9.71
C MET A 95 2.51 -5.92 10.23
N ALA A 96 3.74 -6.08 9.72
CA ALA A 96 4.64 -7.14 10.18
C ALA A 96 5.05 -6.94 11.65
N ALA A 97 5.28 -5.70 12.09
CA ALA A 97 5.55 -5.38 13.50
C ALA A 97 4.33 -5.68 14.40
N ALA A 98 3.13 -5.36 13.95
CA ALA A 98 1.91 -5.69 14.68
C ALA A 98 1.72 -7.22 14.81
N LEU A 99 1.99 -7.97 13.73
CA LEU A 99 1.94 -9.43 13.75
C LEU A 99 2.97 -10.02 14.72
N LEU A 100 4.22 -9.55 14.69
CA LEU A 100 5.25 -9.94 15.64
C LEU A 100 4.82 -9.69 17.08
N HIS A 101 4.21 -8.53 17.36
CA HIS A 101 3.70 -8.23 18.69
C HIS A 101 2.59 -9.21 19.14
N GLN A 102 1.67 -9.58 18.24
CA GLN A 102 0.64 -10.59 18.56
C GLN A 102 1.26 -11.96 18.83
N ILE A 103 2.26 -12.37 18.04
CA ILE A 103 2.99 -13.63 18.26
C ILE A 103 3.63 -13.65 19.64
N GLU A 104 4.27 -12.55 20.06
CA GLU A 104 4.89 -12.47 21.40
C GLU A 104 3.85 -12.52 22.54
N ILE A 105 2.67 -11.92 22.35
CA ILE A 105 1.56 -12.06 23.31
C ILE A 105 1.12 -13.52 23.44
N GLU A 106 0.96 -14.23 22.32
CA GLU A 106 0.50 -15.62 22.33
C GLU A 106 1.58 -16.59 22.86
N LYS A 107 2.87 -16.35 22.57
CA LYS A 107 3.97 -17.09 23.20
C LYS A 107 3.95 -16.98 24.71
N ALA A 108 3.71 -15.78 25.24
CA ALA A 108 3.61 -15.56 26.68
C ALA A 108 2.39 -16.28 27.30
N ARG A 109 1.35 -16.55 26.51
CA ARG A 109 0.11 -17.19 26.96
C ARG A 109 0.14 -18.72 26.86
N LEU A 110 0.72 -19.26 25.79
CA LEU A 110 0.59 -20.66 25.40
C LEU A 110 1.93 -21.42 25.38
N GLY A 111 3.05 -20.74 25.61
CA GLY A 111 4.40 -21.32 25.47
C GLY A 111 4.98 -21.09 24.07
N SER A 112 6.33 -21.05 23.99
CA SER A 112 7.03 -20.63 22.78
C SER A 112 7.00 -21.67 21.65
N GLU A 113 6.90 -22.95 22.00
CA GLU A 113 7.11 -24.09 21.09
C GLU A 113 6.19 -24.09 19.86
N HIS A 114 4.97 -23.55 19.98
CA HIS A 114 4.01 -23.49 18.87
C HIS A 114 4.20 -22.30 17.92
N PHE A 115 5.06 -21.35 18.30
CA PHE A 115 5.18 -20.05 17.63
C PHE A 115 6.62 -19.69 17.23
N GLU A 116 7.59 -20.55 17.48
CA GLU A 116 9.00 -20.28 17.14
C GLU A 116 9.20 -20.13 15.62
N ASP A 117 8.70 -21.08 14.83
CA ASP A 117 8.84 -21.07 13.36
C ASP A 117 8.17 -19.83 12.75
N ILE A 118 6.90 -19.59 13.06
CA ILE A 118 6.14 -18.46 12.51
C ILE A 118 6.68 -17.10 13.00
N GLY A 119 7.20 -17.04 14.23
CA GLY A 119 7.86 -15.85 14.77
C GLY A 119 9.16 -15.52 14.02
N ALA A 120 9.99 -16.52 13.73
CA ALA A 120 11.21 -16.35 12.96
C ALA A 120 10.91 -15.89 11.52
N GLU A 121 9.90 -16.46 10.88
CA GLU A 121 9.47 -16.06 9.53
C GLU A 121 8.97 -14.61 9.49
N ALA A 122 8.11 -14.23 10.45
CA ALA A 122 7.61 -12.86 10.54
C ALA A 122 8.74 -11.85 10.77
N LEU A 123 9.73 -12.20 11.58
CA LEU A 123 10.91 -11.36 11.84
C LEU A 123 11.76 -11.20 10.57
N ALA A 124 12.01 -12.29 9.86
CA ALA A 124 12.75 -12.28 8.61
C ALA A 124 12.03 -11.45 7.53
N LEU A 125 10.71 -11.53 7.45
CA LEU A 125 9.91 -10.71 6.54
C LEU A 125 10.00 -9.22 6.89
N HIS A 126 9.86 -8.87 8.16
CA HIS A 126 9.99 -7.49 8.63
C HIS A 126 11.37 -6.91 8.27
N ALA A 127 12.45 -7.64 8.53
CA ALA A 127 13.81 -7.23 8.18
C ALA A 127 14.01 -7.01 6.67
N LYS A 128 13.45 -7.89 5.83
CA LYS A 128 13.48 -7.74 4.36
C LYS A 128 12.77 -6.46 3.89
N ILE A 129 11.66 -6.09 4.53
CA ILE A 129 10.91 -4.86 4.22
C ILE A 129 11.73 -3.63 4.60
N GLU A 130 12.30 -3.59 5.81
CA GLU A 130 13.15 -2.46 6.25
C GLU A 130 14.36 -2.28 5.34
N ALA A 131 15.08 -3.35 5.02
CA ALA A 131 16.21 -3.29 4.10
C ALA A 131 15.80 -2.80 2.69
N ARG A 132 14.55 -3.04 2.25
CA ARG A 132 14.05 -2.52 0.98
C ARG A 132 13.74 -1.03 1.05
N LYS A 133 13.23 -0.54 2.18
CA LYS A 133 12.92 0.87 2.43
C LYS A 133 14.18 1.74 2.45
N GLU A 134 15.24 1.26 3.09
CA GLU A 134 16.54 1.94 3.15
C GLU A 134 17.10 2.17 1.73
N ARG A 135 17.04 1.14 0.87
CA ARG A 135 17.45 1.20 -0.54
C ARG A 135 16.65 2.17 -1.41
N ILE A 136 15.47 2.60 -0.96
CA ILE A 136 14.62 3.57 -1.69
C ILE A 136 14.84 4.99 -1.14
N SER A 137 15.39 5.12 0.07
CA SER A 137 15.58 6.39 0.77
C SER A 137 17.00 6.95 0.64
N GLY A 138 17.98 6.10 0.33
CA GLY A 138 19.34 6.50 -0.10
C GLY A 138 19.41 6.73 -1.60
#